data_AF-A0A838ZA52-F1
#
_entry.id   AF-A0A838ZA52-F1
#
_cell.length_a   1.000
_cell.length_b   1.000
_cell.length_c   1.000
_cell.angle_alpha   90.00
_cell.angle_beta   90.00
_cell.angle_gamma   90.00
#
_symmetry.space_group_name_H-M   'P 1'
#
loop_
_entity.id
_entity.type
_entity.pdbx_description
1 polymer ?
#
loop_
_entity_poly.entity_id
_entity_poly.type
_entity_poly.pdbx_seq_one_letter_code
_entity_poly.pdbx_strand_id
1 'polypeptide(L)'
;MKKISLFVSAFLLSTISFAQTAEEVINNYVTAIGGKDAISKIKDLTMTFTGEVQGANLEVVIQKKSPNKFIQAVNVTGMGEVQKQVCDGTKVRASGMQGSEDITDPEKVKAVAMQAVIVPESEYAAMGAKLTYAGKEKVNATDAHKIDVAIGSVKMTEYYDAATGLKIRQVITAETPMGSQTITSDFTDYKEVNGVKFAHKLNQDMGMMQLALSASKIEANTNLADALFEIK
;
A
#
# COMPACT_ATOMS: atom_id res chain seq x y z
N MET A 1 1.11 -23.81 74.80
CA MET A 1 1.89 -23.08 73.76
C MET A 1 1.69 -23.81 72.43
N LYS A 2 0.75 -23.37 71.58
CA LYS A 2 0.47 -23.96 70.26
C LYS A 2 0.97 -22.99 69.18
N LYS A 3 1.91 -23.42 68.34
CA LYS A 3 2.48 -22.64 67.24
C LYS A 3 1.51 -22.68 66.06
N ILE A 4 1.06 -21.52 65.58
CA ILE A 4 0.31 -21.35 64.34
C ILE A 4 1.32 -21.03 63.23
N SER A 5 1.48 -21.95 62.28
CA SER A 5 2.26 -21.69 61.05
C SER A 5 1.37 -20.98 60.04
N LEU A 6 1.80 -19.78 59.65
CA LEU A 6 1.19 -18.97 58.60
C LEU A 6 1.71 -19.46 57.23
N PHE A 7 0.87 -20.09 56.42
CA PHE A 7 1.18 -20.40 55.02
C PHE A 7 0.89 -19.15 54.18
N VAL A 8 1.94 -18.46 53.74
CA VAL A 8 1.84 -17.41 52.72
C VAL A 8 1.89 -18.10 51.36
N SER A 9 0.73 -18.21 50.71
CA SER A 9 0.63 -18.69 49.33
C SER A 9 0.99 -17.53 48.39
N ALA A 10 2.15 -17.61 47.76
CA ALA A 10 2.58 -16.66 46.74
C ALA A 10 1.85 -16.97 45.42
N PHE A 11 0.88 -16.12 45.06
CA PHE A 11 0.19 -16.19 43.78
C PHE A 11 1.03 -15.46 42.72
N LEU A 12 1.77 -16.22 41.89
CA LEU A 12 2.44 -15.68 40.71
C LEU A 12 1.38 -15.29 39.67
N LEU A 13 1.10 -13.99 39.55
CA LEU A 13 0.40 -13.43 38.39
C LEU A 13 1.35 -13.46 37.20
N SER A 14 1.32 -14.56 36.43
CA SER A 14 1.92 -14.61 35.11
C SER A 14 1.19 -13.61 34.21
N THR A 15 1.83 -12.48 33.91
CA THR A 15 1.33 -11.56 32.90
C THR A 15 1.31 -12.29 31.56
N ILE A 16 0.11 -12.63 31.08
CA ILE A 16 -0.07 -13.12 29.71
C ILE A 16 0.25 -11.94 28.80
N SER A 17 1.50 -11.87 28.33
CA SER A 17 1.86 -10.98 27.23
C SER A 17 1.21 -11.57 25.98
N PHE A 18 0.08 -11.02 25.53
CA PHE A 18 -0.43 -11.31 24.20
C PHE A 18 0.62 -10.81 23.20
N ALA A 19 1.30 -11.74 22.54
CA ALA A 19 2.20 -11.40 21.44
C ALA A 19 1.33 -10.86 20.30
N GLN A 20 1.53 -9.60 19.93
CA GLN A 20 0.89 -8.98 18.76
C GLN A 20 1.11 -9.86 17.53
N THR A 21 0.05 -10.26 16.84
CA THR A 21 0.18 -11.01 15.58
C THR A 21 0.17 -10.07 14.37
N ALA A 22 0.69 -10.55 13.23
CA ALA A 22 0.70 -9.75 12.01
C ALA A 22 -0.72 -9.43 11.53
N GLU A 23 -1.63 -10.40 11.64
CA GLU A 23 -3.04 -10.27 11.28
C GLU A 23 -3.73 -9.20 12.14
N GLU A 24 -3.38 -9.12 13.42
CA GLU A 24 -3.92 -8.10 14.31
C GLU A 24 -3.48 -6.70 13.90
N VAL A 25 -2.21 -6.51 13.54
CA VAL A 25 -1.68 -5.23 13.03
C VAL A 25 -2.41 -4.82 11.74
N ILE A 26 -2.56 -5.75 10.79
CA ILE A 26 -3.28 -5.49 9.54
C ILE A 26 -4.77 -5.16 9.80
N ASN A 27 -5.44 -5.89 10.70
CA ASN A 27 -6.83 -5.61 11.07
C ASN A 27 -6.99 -4.25 11.76
N ASN A 28 -6.02 -3.86 12.60
CA ASN A 28 -5.99 -2.54 13.23
C ASN A 28 -5.88 -1.44 12.18
N TYR A 29 -5.02 -1.61 11.17
CA TYR A 29 -4.94 -0.68 10.04
C TYR A 29 -6.25 -0.58 9.27
N VAL A 30 -6.83 -1.71 8.87
CA VAL A 30 -8.10 -1.75 8.13
C VAL A 30 -9.20 -1.05 8.92
N THR A 31 -9.23 -1.21 10.25
CA THR A 31 -10.16 -0.51 11.13
C THR A 31 -9.87 1.00 11.19
N ALA A 32 -8.61 1.39 11.36
CA ALA A 32 -8.18 2.79 11.50
C ALA A 32 -8.50 3.66 10.28
N ILE A 33 -8.47 3.06 9.08
CA ILE A 33 -8.82 3.75 7.84
C ILE A 33 -10.33 3.79 7.55
N GLY A 34 -11.18 3.00 8.21
CA GLY A 34 -12.64 3.06 8.00
C GLY A 34 -13.36 1.71 8.02
N GLY A 35 -12.63 0.60 8.07
CA GLY A 35 -13.19 -0.75 8.18
C GLY A 35 -13.63 -1.37 6.85
N LYS A 36 -13.80 -2.69 6.87
CA LYS A 36 -14.13 -3.50 5.67
C LYS A 36 -15.44 -3.08 5.00
N ASP A 37 -16.44 -2.69 5.78
CA ASP A 37 -17.74 -2.29 5.25
C ASP A 37 -17.66 -1.00 4.42
N ALA A 38 -16.87 0.00 4.87
CA ALA A 38 -16.64 1.22 4.10
C ALA A 38 -15.81 0.94 2.84
N ILE A 39 -14.74 0.15 2.97
CA ILE A 39 -13.87 -0.23 1.86
C ILE A 39 -14.66 -0.96 0.76
N SER A 40 -15.50 -1.93 1.13
CA SER A 40 -16.27 -2.74 0.17
C SER A 40 -17.29 -1.94 -0.66
N LYS A 41 -17.65 -0.73 -0.20
CA LYS A 41 -18.55 0.19 -0.91
C LYS A 41 -17.83 1.02 -1.98
N ILE A 42 -16.49 1.03 -1.99
CA ILE A 42 -15.71 1.70 -3.03
C ILE A 42 -15.54 0.73 -4.21
N LYS A 43 -16.07 1.09 -5.38
CA LYS A 43 -16.04 0.29 -6.62
C LYS A 43 -15.01 0.79 -7.61
N ASP A 44 -14.74 2.09 -7.59
CA ASP A 44 -13.67 2.73 -8.32
C ASP A 44 -13.04 3.85 -7.50
N LEU A 45 -11.78 4.15 -7.80
CA LEU A 45 -10.98 5.18 -7.16
C LEU A 45 -10.10 5.86 -8.21
N THR A 46 -10.10 7.20 -8.22
CA THR A 46 -9.12 8.02 -8.94
C THR A 46 -8.30 8.81 -7.93
N MET A 47 -6.99 8.73 -8.04
CA MET A 47 -6.04 9.54 -7.27
C MET A 47 -5.15 10.31 -8.24
N THR A 48 -5.09 11.62 -8.06
CA THR A 48 -4.16 12.49 -8.76
C THR A 48 -3.18 13.05 -7.74
N PHE A 49 -1.91 12.75 -7.96
CA PHE A 49 -0.79 13.29 -7.18
C PHE A 49 0.00 14.26 -8.04
N THR A 50 0.57 15.26 -7.40
CA THR A 50 1.45 16.25 -8.02
C THR A 50 2.76 16.30 -7.24
N GLY A 51 3.85 16.55 -7.95
CA GLY A 51 5.18 16.69 -7.36
C GLY A 51 6.13 17.37 -8.33
N GLU A 52 7.42 17.29 -8.02
CA GLU A 52 8.48 17.86 -8.85
C GLU A 52 9.62 16.85 -8.99
N VAL A 53 10.18 16.74 -10.21
CA VAL A 53 11.39 15.98 -10.49
C VAL A 53 12.33 16.86 -11.31
N GLN A 54 13.57 17.04 -10.81
CA GLN A 54 14.60 17.83 -11.49
C GLN A 54 14.16 19.25 -11.93
N GLY A 55 13.34 19.94 -11.12
CA GLY A 55 12.83 21.27 -11.45
C GLY A 55 11.60 21.30 -12.37
N ALA A 56 11.10 20.14 -12.80
CA ALA A 56 9.90 20.03 -13.62
C ALA A 56 8.73 19.46 -12.81
N ASN A 57 7.55 20.08 -12.91
CA ASN A 57 6.33 19.58 -12.29
C ASN A 57 5.90 18.27 -12.94
N LEU A 58 5.52 17.30 -12.11
CA LEU A 58 4.95 16.03 -12.55
C LEU A 58 3.59 15.79 -11.92
N GLU A 59 2.76 15.06 -12.66
CA GLU A 59 1.47 14.55 -12.21
C GLU A 59 1.45 13.03 -12.34
N VAL A 60 1.00 12.35 -11.28
CA VAL A 60 0.74 10.90 -11.29
C VAL A 60 -0.76 10.69 -11.14
N VAL A 61 -1.38 10.04 -12.12
CA VAL A 61 -2.78 9.64 -12.08
C VAL A 61 -2.85 8.13 -11.88
N ILE A 62 -3.53 7.71 -10.82
CA ILE A 62 -3.82 6.30 -10.53
C ILE A 62 -5.32 6.12 -10.57
N GLN A 63 -5.78 5.16 -11.37
CA GLN A 63 -7.18 4.76 -11.43
C GLN A 63 -7.31 3.27 -11.14
N LYS A 64 -8.21 2.94 -10.23
CA LYS A 64 -8.51 1.57 -9.84
C LYS A 64 -10.00 1.34 -10.04
N LYS A 65 -10.35 0.23 -10.67
CA LYS A 65 -11.73 -0.22 -10.76
C LYS A 65 -11.79 -1.71 -10.46
N SER A 66 -12.56 -2.06 -9.43
CA SER A 66 -12.72 -3.45 -9.04
C SER A 66 -13.37 -4.28 -10.16
N PRO A 67 -12.98 -5.55 -10.32
CA PRO A 67 -12.04 -6.29 -9.46
C PRO A 67 -10.56 -6.16 -9.86
N ASN A 68 -10.24 -5.80 -11.10
CA ASN A 68 -8.91 -6.07 -11.68
C ASN A 68 -8.44 -5.03 -12.71
N LYS A 69 -9.08 -3.86 -12.80
CA LYS A 69 -8.74 -2.82 -13.76
C LYS A 69 -7.90 -1.73 -13.10
N PHE A 70 -6.78 -1.39 -13.73
CA PHE A 70 -5.79 -0.47 -13.17
C PHE A 70 -5.20 0.42 -14.26
N ILE A 71 -5.03 1.70 -13.96
CA ILE A 71 -4.22 2.63 -14.74
C ILE A 71 -3.28 3.34 -13.80
N GLN A 72 -2.03 3.49 -14.22
CA GLN A 72 -1.09 4.45 -13.68
C GLN A 72 -0.49 5.24 -14.83
N ALA A 73 -0.57 6.56 -14.79
CA ALA A 73 0.04 7.45 -15.78
C ALA A 73 0.90 8.49 -15.05
N VAL A 74 2.06 8.78 -15.62
CA VAL A 74 2.99 9.82 -15.15
C VAL A 74 3.16 10.83 -16.27
N ASN A 75 2.77 12.07 -15.98
CA ASN A 75 2.91 13.21 -16.87
C ASN A 75 3.98 14.15 -16.31
N VAL A 76 4.89 14.64 -17.16
CA VAL A 76 5.89 15.64 -16.78
C VAL A 76 5.71 16.87 -17.65
N THR A 77 5.71 18.04 -17.01
CA THR A 77 5.53 19.32 -17.71
C THR A 77 6.61 19.50 -18.78
N GLY A 78 6.18 19.78 -20.01
CA GLY A 78 7.07 19.92 -21.17
C GLY A 78 7.43 18.60 -21.88
N MET A 79 7.20 17.44 -21.25
CA MET A 79 7.45 16.12 -21.85
C MET A 79 6.15 15.34 -22.15
N GLY A 80 5.04 15.70 -21.51
CA GLY A 80 3.76 15.00 -21.64
C GLY A 80 3.72 13.69 -20.83
N GLU A 81 2.94 12.72 -21.30
CA GLU A 81 2.84 11.39 -20.68
C GLU A 81 4.13 10.60 -20.93
N VAL A 82 5.00 10.51 -19.92
CA VAL A 82 6.32 9.86 -20.02
C VAL A 82 6.25 8.36 -19.71
N GLN A 83 5.22 7.96 -18.96
CA GLN A 83 4.96 6.57 -18.60
C GLN A 83 3.45 6.34 -18.42
N LYS A 84 2.95 5.21 -18.91
CA LYS A 84 1.61 4.72 -18.67
C LYS A 84 1.59 3.21 -18.56
N GLN A 85 0.86 2.71 -17.57
CA GLN A 85 0.52 1.31 -17.44
C GLN A 85 -0.99 1.18 -17.40
N VAL A 86 -1.55 0.31 -18.22
CA VAL A 86 -2.98 -0.03 -18.24
C VAL A 86 -3.11 -1.53 -18.05
N CYS A 87 -3.99 -1.96 -17.16
CA CYS A 87 -4.41 -3.34 -16.99
C CYS A 87 -5.92 -3.43 -17.16
N ASP A 88 -6.34 -4.25 -18.12
CA ASP A 88 -7.77 -4.54 -18.36
C ASP A 88 -8.30 -5.72 -17.53
N GLY A 89 -7.41 -6.37 -16.77
CA GLY A 89 -7.68 -7.56 -15.97
C GLY A 89 -7.17 -8.87 -16.59
N THR A 90 -6.84 -8.86 -17.89
CA THR A 90 -6.35 -10.02 -18.65
C THR A 90 -5.04 -9.75 -19.40
N LYS A 91 -4.77 -8.48 -19.71
CA LYS A 91 -3.56 -7.98 -20.34
C LYS A 91 -3.09 -6.74 -19.59
N VAL A 92 -1.78 -6.49 -19.64
CA VAL A 92 -1.18 -5.22 -19.25
C VAL A 92 -0.48 -4.62 -20.45
N ARG A 93 -0.65 -3.32 -20.68
CA ARG A 93 0.15 -2.54 -21.60
C ARG A 93 0.96 -1.52 -20.80
N ALA A 94 2.28 -1.59 -20.94
CA ALA A 94 3.18 -0.55 -20.47
C ALA A 94 3.61 0.30 -21.68
N SER A 95 3.67 1.61 -21.53
CA SER A 95 4.05 2.55 -22.57
C SER A 95 4.85 3.68 -21.95
N GLY A 96 5.77 4.25 -22.70
CA GLY A 96 6.56 5.40 -22.27
C GLY A 96 7.50 5.87 -23.36
N MET A 97 8.49 6.67 -22.96
CA MET A 97 9.45 7.28 -23.90
C MET A 97 10.24 6.27 -24.75
N GLN A 98 10.40 5.03 -24.28
CA GLN A 98 11.13 3.97 -24.99
C GLN A 98 10.23 3.09 -25.87
N GLY A 99 8.93 3.40 -25.98
CA GLY A 99 7.95 2.63 -26.73
C GLY A 99 6.91 1.96 -25.83
N SER A 100 6.25 0.93 -26.35
CA SER A 100 5.19 0.20 -25.66
C SER A 100 5.40 -1.30 -25.71
N GLU A 101 5.03 -1.99 -24.64
CA GLU A 101 5.04 -3.45 -24.56
C GLU A 101 3.71 -3.99 -24.00
N ASP A 102 3.28 -5.13 -24.54
CA ASP A 102 2.16 -5.90 -24.02
C ASP A 102 2.70 -7.04 -23.17
N ILE A 103 2.19 -7.14 -21.96
CA ILE A 103 2.46 -8.24 -21.03
C ILE A 103 1.20 -9.11 -20.98
N THR A 104 1.35 -10.35 -21.45
CA THR A 104 0.29 -11.37 -21.43
C THR A 104 0.65 -12.58 -20.56
N ASP A 105 1.85 -12.58 -19.97
CA ASP A 105 2.24 -13.61 -19.00
C ASP A 105 1.26 -13.60 -17.82
N PRO A 106 0.56 -14.71 -17.52
CA PRO A 106 -0.51 -14.72 -16.53
C PRO A 106 -0.06 -14.33 -15.13
N GLU A 107 1.16 -14.67 -14.71
CA GLU A 107 1.67 -14.33 -13.38
C GLU A 107 1.95 -12.83 -13.28
N LYS A 108 2.58 -12.25 -14.30
CA LYS A 108 2.84 -10.80 -14.37
C LYS A 108 1.55 -9.99 -14.47
N VAL A 109 0.60 -10.42 -15.30
CA VAL A 109 -0.72 -9.77 -15.40
C VAL A 109 -1.43 -9.81 -14.05
N LYS A 110 -1.44 -10.97 -13.38
CA LYS A 110 -2.04 -11.11 -12.06
C LYS A 110 -1.40 -10.18 -11.03
N ALA A 111 -0.07 -10.05 -11.03
CA ALA A 111 0.64 -9.13 -10.13
C ALA A 111 0.26 -7.66 -10.34
N VAL A 112 0.05 -7.23 -11.59
CA VAL A 112 -0.43 -5.86 -11.87
C VAL A 112 -1.93 -5.72 -11.55
N ALA A 113 -2.74 -6.72 -11.86
CA ALA A 113 -4.17 -6.72 -11.53
C ALA A 113 -4.42 -6.61 -10.00
N MET A 114 -3.52 -7.13 -9.17
CA MET A 114 -3.56 -6.93 -7.72
C MET A 114 -3.45 -5.45 -7.31
N GLN A 115 -2.84 -4.58 -8.12
CA GLN A 115 -2.80 -3.14 -7.86
C GLN A 115 -4.17 -2.45 -8.04
N ALA A 116 -5.11 -3.09 -8.74
CA ALA A 116 -6.49 -2.63 -8.83
C ALA A 116 -7.26 -2.76 -7.51
N VAL A 117 -6.74 -3.55 -6.54
CA VAL A 117 -7.31 -3.61 -5.20
C VAL A 117 -7.10 -2.26 -4.52
N ILE A 118 -8.21 -1.65 -4.09
CA ILE A 118 -8.22 -0.28 -3.55
C ILE A 118 -7.44 -0.21 -2.24
N VAL A 119 -7.74 -1.13 -1.32
CA VAL A 119 -6.99 -1.36 -0.07
C VAL A 119 -6.52 -2.82 -0.06
N PRO A 120 -5.31 -3.13 -0.54
CA PRO A 120 -4.83 -4.51 -0.62
C PRO A 120 -4.76 -5.21 0.75
N GLU A 121 -4.51 -4.45 1.82
CA GLU A 121 -4.42 -4.95 3.20
C GLU A 121 -5.73 -5.58 3.68
N SER A 122 -6.90 -5.13 3.18
CA SER A 122 -8.18 -5.76 3.53
C SER A 122 -8.39 -7.11 2.84
N GLU A 123 -7.63 -7.39 1.78
CA GLU A 123 -7.76 -8.56 0.91
C GLU A 123 -6.55 -9.51 1.00
N TYR A 124 -5.54 -9.24 1.83
CA TYR A 124 -4.32 -10.04 1.95
C TYR A 124 -4.57 -11.55 2.13
N ALA A 125 -5.55 -11.94 2.93
CA ALA A 125 -5.93 -13.35 3.08
C ALA A 125 -6.43 -13.97 1.76
N ALA A 126 -7.30 -13.26 1.03
CA ALA A 126 -7.84 -13.70 -0.26
C ALA A 126 -6.76 -13.70 -1.37
N MET A 127 -5.76 -12.83 -1.24
CA MET A 127 -4.61 -12.75 -2.13
C MET A 127 -3.55 -13.84 -1.85
N GLY A 128 -3.71 -14.63 -0.78
CA GLY A 128 -2.74 -15.65 -0.37
C GLY A 128 -1.47 -15.07 0.24
N ALA A 129 -1.56 -13.90 0.87
CA ALA A 129 -0.44 -13.26 1.53
C ALA A 129 0.06 -14.06 2.72
N LYS A 130 1.38 -14.23 2.80
CA LYS A 130 2.05 -14.68 4.02
C LYS A 130 2.54 -13.45 4.77
N LEU A 131 2.02 -13.26 5.97
CA LEU A 131 2.38 -12.17 6.86
C LEU A 131 3.34 -12.67 7.94
N THR A 132 4.33 -11.86 8.31
CA THR A 132 5.26 -12.15 9.40
C THR A 132 5.48 -10.90 10.23
N TYR A 133 5.16 -10.97 11.52
CA TYR A 133 5.43 -9.87 12.45
C TYR A 133 6.92 -9.85 12.79
N ALA A 134 7.61 -8.80 12.33
CA ALA A 134 9.05 -8.64 12.50
C ALA A 134 9.42 -7.77 13.71
N GLY A 135 8.44 -7.40 14.54
CA GLY A 135 8.63 -6.64 15.77
C GLY A 135 8.27 -5.15 15.63
N LYS A 136 8.78 -4.34 16.57
CA LYS A 136 8.62 -2.88 16.56
C LYS A 136 9.94 -2.21 16.16
N GLU A 137 9.84 -1.16 15.35
CA GLU A 137 10.96 -0.34 14.91
C GLU A 137 10.54 1.13 14.86
N LYS A 138 11.49 2.05 14.99
CA LYS A 138 11.21 3.48 14.81
C LYS A 138 11.29 3.87 13.33
N VAL A 139 10.24 4.50 12.83
CA VAL A 139 10.19 5.14 11.51
C VAL A 139 10.00 6.63 11.73
N ASN A 140 10.99 7.45 11.34
CA ASN A 140 10.95 8.91 11.51
C ASN A 140 10.54 9.34 12.94
N ALA A 141 11.16 8.71 13.94
CA ALA A 141 10.88 8.85 15.39
C ALA A 141 9.52 8.31 15.90
N THR A 142 8.67 7.75 15.03
CA THR A 142 7.40 7.10 15.39
C THR A 142 7.62 5.61 15.64
N ASP A 143 7.11 5.08 16.76
CA ASP A 143 7.14 3.64 17.02
C ASP A 143 6.15 2.93 16.10
N ALA A 144 6.63 1.94 15.34
CA ALA A 144 5.84 1.26 14.32
C ALA A 144 5.99 -0.26 14.40
N HIS A 145 4.89 -0.97 14.16
CA HIS A 145 4.88 -2.41 13.93
C HIS A 145 5.38 -2.70 12.52
N LYS A 146 6.38 -3.58 12.42
CA LYS A 146 6.98 -4.02 11.15
C LYS A 146 6.37 -5.35 10.73
N ILE A 147 5.83 -5.39 9.51
CA ILE A 147 5.22 -6.57 8.91
C ILE A 147 5.95 -6.89 7.61
N ASP A 148 6.51 -8.09 7.51
CA ASP A 148 6.98 -8.62 6.24
C ASP A 148 5.81 -9.32 5.54
N VAL A 149 5.58 -8.94 4.27
CA VAL A 149 4.48 -9.42 3.44
C VAL A 149 5.03 -10.09 2.19
N ALA A 150 4.59 -11.32 1.93
CA ALA A 150 4.90 -12.04 0.70
C ALA A 150 3.61 -12.47 -0.01
N ILE A 151 3.46 -12.10 -1.28
CA ILE A 151 2.30 -12.42 -2.14
C ILE A 151 2.84 -12.93 -3.48
N GLY A 152 2.82 -14.25 -3.68
CA GLY A 152 3.48 -14.87 -4.85
C GLY A 152 4.96 -14.52 -4.90
N SER A 153 5.41 -13.89 -5.99
CA SER A 153 6.79 -13.40 -6.15
C SER A 153 7.04 -12.03 -5.51
N VAL A 154 5.99 -11.29 -5.13
CA VAL A 154 6.11 -9.96 -4.54
C VAL A 154 6.47 -10.09 -3.07
N LYS A 155 7.49 -9.35 -2.65
CA LYS A 155 7.91 -9.22 -1.26
C LYS A 155 8.02 -7.74 -0.89
N MET A 156 7.48 -7.39 0.26
CA MET A 156 7.55 -6.03 0.78
C MET A 156 7.55 -6.05 2.31
N THR A 157 8.04 -4.96 2.88
CA THR A 157 7.96 -4.70 4.32
C THR A 157 7.09 -3.48 4.54
N GLU A 158 6.13 -3.58 5.44
CA GLU A 158 5.20 -2.52 5.79
C GLU A 158 5.36 -2.13 7.25
N TYR A 159 5.19 -0.84 7.53
CA TYR A 159 5.30 -0.28 8.86
C TYR A 159 4.02 0.45 9.21
N TYR A 160 3.46 0.09 10.35
CA TYR A 160 2.21 0.62 10.87
C TYR A 160 2.45 1.34 12.19
N ASP A 161 2.07 2.61 12.27
CA ASP A 161 2.16 3.40 13.48
C ASP A 161 1.45 2.68 14.65
N ALA A 162 2.17 2.47 15.76
CA ALA A 162 1.66 1.73 16.91
C ALA A 162 0.56 2.47 17.69
N ALA A 163 0.45 3.79 17.56
CA ALA A 163 -0.56 4.61 18.21
C ALA A 163 -1.81 4.77 17.33
N THR A 164 -1.64 5.00 16.03
CA THR A 164 -2.77 5.29 15.12
C THR A 164 -3.25 4.09 14.31
N GLY A 165 -2.43 3.04 14.20
CA GLY A 165 -2.67 1.89 13.33
C GLY A 165 -2.47 2.19 11.85
N LEU A 166 -2.17 3.43 11.45
CA LEU A 166 -2.02 3.81 10.05
C LEU A 166 -0.71 3.26 9.48
N LYS A 167 -0.74 2.82 8.21
CA LYS A 167 0.48 2.52 7.47
C LYS A 167 1.26 3.83 7.28
N ILE A 168 2.52 3.85 7.66
CA ILE A 168 3.38 5.03 7.56
C ILE A 168 4.57 4.83 6.64
N ARG A 169 4.95 3.58 6.37
CA ARG A 169 6.01 3.25 5.42
C ARG A 169 5.76 1.90 4.75
N GLN A 170 6.16 1.81 3.49
CA GLN A 170 6.29 0.56 2.75
C GLN A 170 7.66 0.54 2.07
N VAL A 171 8.31 -0.61 2.08
CA VAL A 171 9.58 -0.86 1.39
C VAL A 171 9.36 -2.03 0.45
N ILE A 172 9.59 -1.81 -0.84
CA ILE A 172 9.52 -2.85 -1.87
C ILE A 172 10.82 -2.87 -2.65
N THR A 173 11.32 -4.06 -2.96
CA THR A 173 12.40 -4.22 -3.94
C THR A 173 11.79 -4.63 -5.26
N ALA A 174 11.97 -3.80 -6.28
CA ALA A 174 11.47 -4.02 -7.63
C ALA A 174 12.63 -4.22 -8.60
N GLU A 175 12.49 -5.17 -9.51
CA GLU A 175 13.40 -5.29 -10.65
C GLU A 175 13.06 -4.21 -11.67
N THR A 176 14.04 -3.36 -11.99
CA THR A 176 13.91 -2.31 -13.01
C THR A 176 14.87 -2.58 -14.16
N PRO A 177 14.73 -1.92 -15.32
CA PRO A 177 15.75 -2.00 -16.38
C PRO A 177 17.16 -1.58 -15.93
N MET A 178 17.27 -0.81 -14.85
CA MET A 178 18.54 -0.39 -14.24
C MET A 178 19.06 -1.35 -13.15
N GLY A 179 18.40 -2.50 -12.95
CA GLY A 179 18.69 -3.49 -11.90
C GLY A 179 17.68 -3.46 -10.76
N SER A 180 17.95 -4.26 -9.72
CA SER A 180 17.12 -4.31 -8.51
C SER A 180 17.18 -2.97 -7.78
N GLN A 181 16.02 -2.33 -7.58
CA GLN A 181 15.89 -1.06 -6.87
C GLN A 181 14.97 -1.23 -5.66
N THR A 182 15.45 -0.78 -4.50
CA THR A 182 14.60 -0.64 -3.32
C THR A 182 13.90 0.71 -3.35
N ILE A 183 12.58 0.67 -3.24
CA ILE A 183 11.70 1.83 -3.18
C ILE A 183 11.13 1.89 -1.78
N THR A 184 11.45 2.96 -1.05
CA THR A 184 10.84 3.28 0.24
C THR A 184 9.78 4.34 0.03
N SER A 185 8.54 4.08 0.44
CA SER A 185 7.42 5.02 0.35
C SER A 185 6.90 5.34 1.74
N ASP A 186 6.93 6.62 2.13
CA ASP A 186 6.36 7.13 3.36
C ASP A 186 4.98 7.74 3.12
N PHE A 187 4.01 7.40 3.96
CA PHE A 187 2.61 7.82 3.82
C PHE A 187 2.21 8.74 4.97
N THR A 188 1.71 9.92 4.64
CA THR A 188 1.25 10.90 5.64
C THR A 188 0.00 11.65 5.16
N ASP A 189 -0.56 12.50 6.02
CA ASP A 189 -1.72 13.35 5.72
C ASP A 189 -2.96 12.52 5.30
N TYR A 190 -3.32 11.53 6.10
CA TYR A 190 -4.50 10.70 5.84
C TYR A 190 -5.79 11.52 5.97
N LYS A 191 -6.62 11.53 4.91
CA LYS A 191 -7.94 12.19 4.91
C LYS A 191 -9.00 11.24 4.40
N GLU A 192 -10.21 11.42 4.91
CA GLU A 192 -11.37 10.59 4.57
C GLU A 192 -11.93 10.94 3.18
N VAL A 193 -12.19 9.90 2.38
CA VAL A 193 -12.91 9.93 1.11
C VAL A 193 -13.91 8.78 1.14
N ASN A 194 -15.20 9.08 1.06
CA ASN A 194 -16.29 8.11 1.12
C ASN A 194 -16.20 7.14 2.32
N GLY A 195 -15.82 7.65 3.51
CA GLY A 195 -15.69 6.85 4.73
C GLY A 195 -14.41 6.03 4.86
N VAL A 196 -13.46 6.17 3.93
CA VAL A 196 -12.15 5.51 3.98
C VAL A 196 -11.03 6.56 3.94
N LYS A 197 -10.03 6.43 4.81
CA LYS A 197 -8.87 7.33 4.85
C LYS A 197 -7.82 6.91 3.83
N PHE A 198 -7.37 7.86 3.03
CA PHE A 198 -6.27 7.71 2.08
C PHE A 198 -5.16 8.71 2.39
N ALA A 199 -3.91 8.28 2.25
CA ALA A 199 -2.75 9.16 2.40
C ALA A 199 -2.76 10.24 1.30
N HIS A 200 -2.68 11.52 1.68
CA HIS A 200 -2.59 12.62 0.72
C HIS A 200 -1.15 13.07 0.47
N LYS A 201 -0.17 12.48 1.16
CA LYS A 201 1.25 12.74 0.92
C LYS A 201 2.01 11.43 0.86
N LEU A 202 2.80 11.28 -0.21
CA LEU A 202 3.72 10.17 -0.40
C LEU A 202 5.11 10.70 -0.66
N ASN A 203 6.09 10.30 0.16
CA ASN A 203 7.50 10.56 -0.14
C ASN A 203 8.13 9.24 -0.57
N GLN A 204 8.60 9.16 -1.80
CA GLN A 204 9.26 7.99 -2.35
C GLN A 204 10.76 8.23 -2.46
N ASP A 205 11.54 7.30 -1.92
CA ASP A 205 12.98 7.24 -2.07
C ASP A 205 13.32 6.00 -2.91
N MET A 206 13.93 6.25 -4.07
CA MET A 206 14.38 5.24 -5.04
C MET A 206 15.92 5.26 -5.15
N GLY A 207 16.61 5.65 -4.08
CA GLY A 207 18.07 5.79 -4.00
C GLY A 207 18.54 7.11 -4.62
N MET A 208 18.78 7.12 -5.93
CA MET A 208 19.30 8.30 -6.63
C MET A 208 18.23 9.37 -6.90
N MET A 209 16.95 9.01 -6.74
CA MET A 209 15.81 9.88 -6.96
C MET A 209 14.91 9.86 -5.73
N GLN A 210 14.57 11.04 -5.23
CA GLN A 210 13.55 11.23 -4.22
C GLN A 210 12.40 12.01 -4.82
N LEU A 211 11.17 11.60 -4.50
CA LEU A 211 9.97 12.20 -5.02
C LEU A 211 8.98 12.48 -3.90
N ALA A 212 8.64 13.74 -3.71
CA ALA A 212 7.57 14.16 -2.82
C ALA A 212 6.29 14.40 -3.63
N LEU A 213 5.27 13.60 -3.35
CA LEU A 213 3.97 13.63 -4.01
C LEU A 213 2.90 14.10 -3.03
N SER A 214 2.07 15.04 -3.49
CA SER A 214 0.88 15.51 -2.77
C SER A 214 -0.36 15.26 -3.61
N ALA A 215 -1.38 14.66 -3.01
CA ALA A 215 -2.66 14.44 -3.64
C ALA A 215 -3.33 15.79 -3.92
N SER A 216 -3.54 16.10 -5.20
CA SER A 216 -4.39 17.21 -5.62
C SER A 216 -5.86 16.79 -5.61
N LYS A 217 -6.14 15.49 -5.84
CA LYS A 217 -7.49 14.95 -5.90
C LYS A 217 -7.51 13.47 -5.52
N ILE A 218 -8.48 13.06 -4.71
CA ILE A 218 -8.84 11.65 -4.52
C ILE A 218 -10.36 11.55 -4.56
N GLU A 219 -10.89 10.72 -5.44
CA GLU A 219 -12.33 10.52 -5.64
C GLU A 219 -12.67 9.04 -5.74
N ALA A 220 -13.76 8.65 -5.10
CA ALA A 220 -14.26 7.28 -5.10
C ALA A 220 -15.68 7.23 -5.67
N ASN A 221 -16.03 6.12 -6.32
CA ASN A 221 -17.37 5.85 -6.89
C ASN A 221 -17.81 6.89 -7.93
N THR A 222 -16.88 7.28 -8.80
CA THR A 222 -17.09 8.19 -9.92
C THR A 222 -17.67 7.51 -11.17
N ASN A 223 -17.87 6.19 -11.11
CA ASN A 223 -18.31 5.36 -12.23
C ASN A 223 -17.33 5.40 -13.41
N LEU A 224 -16.06 5.11 -13.15
CA LEU A 224 -15.02 5.06 -14.19
C LEU A 224 -15.48 4.17 -15.36
N ALA A 225 -15.43 4.73 -16.56
CA ALA A 225 -15.85 4.02 -17.78
C ALA A 225 -14.88 2.87 -18.11
N ASP A 226 -15.42 1.74 -18.53
CA ASP A 226 -14.61 0.57 -18.87
C ASP A 226 -13.67 0.82 -20.07
N ALA A 227 -14.10 1.67 -21.00
CA ALA A 227 -13.33 2.10 -22.16
C ALA A 227 -11.98 2.76 -21.81
N LEU A 228 -11.83 3.31 -20.60
CA LEU A 228 -10.54 3.87 -20.14
C LEU A 228 -9.45 2.81 -20.04
N PHE A 229 -9.84 1.56 -19.74
CA PHE A 229 -8.93 0.46 -19.46
C PHE A 229 -8.72 -0.46 -20.68
N GLU A 230 -9.40 -0.21 -21.79
CA GLU A 230 -9.32 -1.09 -22.96
C GLU A 230 -7.93 -1.02 -23.62
N ILE A 231 -7.32 -2.19 -23.78
CA ILE A 231 -6.03 -2.36 -24.46
C ILE A 231 -6.30 -2.88 -25.87
N LYS A 232 -6.14 -2.00 -26.87
CA LYS A 232 -6.34 -2.35 -28.30
C LYS A 232 -5.25 -3.23 -28.88
#